data_AF-A0A2Z5FZG7-F1
#
_entry.id   AF-A0A2Z5FZG7-F1
#
_cell.length_a   1.000
_cell.length_b   1.000
_cell.length_c   1.000
_cell.angle_alpha   90.00
_cell.angle_beta   90.00
_cell.angle_gamma   90.00
#
_symmetry.space_group_name_H-M   'P 1'
#
loop_
_entity.id
_entity.type
_entity.pdbx_description
1 polymer ?
#
loop_
_entity_poly.entity_id
_entity_poly.type
_entity_poly.pdbx_seq_one_letter_code
_entity_poly.pdbx_strand_id
1 'polypeptide(L)' 'MHIHGVHFQVISNGQDVAEAELGWKDTITIDCHRPRELIVPFRGLNGRYVFHCHNLEHEDMGMIATFEAI' A
#
# COMPACT_ATOMS: atom_id res chain seq x y z
N MET A 1 -3.77 2.31 -3.96
CA MET A 1 -3.76 1.72 -2.61
C MET A 1 -2.72 2.44 -1.78
N HIS A 2 -3.12 2.91 -0.61
CA HIS A 2 -2.30 3.70 0.31
C HIS A 2 -2.28 3.04 1.69
N ILE A 3 -1.14 3.04 2.37
CA ILE A 3 -0.96 2.48 3.71
C ILE A 3 -0.43 3.57 4.64
N HIS A 4 -1.13 3.85 5.73
CA HIS A 4 -0.74 4.89 6.68
C HIS A 4 0.47 4.45 7.52
N GLY A 5 1.33 5.40 7.86
CA GLY A 5 2.40 5.24 8.86
C GLY A 5 3.66 4.50 8.37
N VAL A 6 3.65 3.93 7.18
CA VAL A 6 4.77 3.17 6.61
C VAL A 6 5.16 3.69 5.23
N HIS A 7 6.41 3.47 4.88
CA HIS A 7 6.82 3.41 3.48
C HIS A 7 7.11 1.95 3.14
N PHE A 8 6.94 1.57 1.88
CA PHE A 8 7.18 0.24 1.36
C PHE A 8 7.96 0.28 0.06
N GLN A 9 8.53 -0.86 -0.32
CA GLN A 9 9.08 -1.07 -1.65
C GLN A 9 8.25 -2.12 -2.39
N VAL A 10 8.17 -1.97 -3.71
CA VAL A 10 7.52 -2.93 -4.61
C VAL A 10 8.53 -4.01 -4.96
N ILE A 11 8.20 -5.26 -4.69
CA ILE A 11 9.09 -6.39 -4.99
C ILE A 11 8.61 -7.21 -6.21
N SER A 12 7.33 -7.10 -6.57
CA SER A 12 6.78 -7.70 -7.80
C SER A 12 5.49 -7.00 -8.24
N ASN A 13 5.31 -6.84 -9.55
CA ASN A 13 4.06 -6.37 -10.17
C ASN A 13 3.30 -7.48 -10.91
N GLY A 14 3.64 -8.74 -10.64
CA GLY A 14 3.30 -9.87 -11.52
C GLY A 14 4.20 -9.95 -12.78
N GLN A 15 5.13 -9.00 -12.92
CA GLN A 15 6.23 -8.90 -13.88
C GLN A 15 7.38 -8.11 -13.21
N ASP A 16 8.44 -7.81 -13.96
CA ASP A 16 9.53 -6.93 -13.52
C ASP A 16 9.00 -5.55 -13.07
N VAL A 17 9.55 -5.05 -11.96
CA VAL A 17 9.20 -3.75 -11.40
C VAL A 17 9.88 -2.66 -12.24
N ALA A 18 9.11 -1.66 -12.70
CA ALA A 18 9.67 -0.56 -13.47
C ALA A 18 10.65 0.27 -12.62
N GLU A 19 11.70 0.82 -13.22
CA GLU A 19 12.72 1.59 -12.50
C GLU A 19 12.13 2.75 -11.68
N ALA A 20 11.10 3.41 -12.22
CA ALA A 20 10.37 4.48 -11.55
C ALA A 20 9.63 4.04 -10.27
N GLU A 21 9.46 2.73 -10.05
CA GLU A 21 8.76 2.14 -8.91
C GLU A 21 9.71 1.52 -7.86
N LEU A 22 11.03 1.51 -8.10
CA LEU A 22 12.03 0.91 -7.20
C LEU A 22 12.29 1.71 -5.90
N GLY A 23 11.66 2.88 -5.75
CA GLY A 23 11.79 3.75 -4.58
C GLY A 23 10.91 3.32 -3.40
N TRP A 24 11.13 3.99 -2.26
CA TRP A 24 10.23 3.92 -1.11
C TRP A 24 8.98 4.76 -1.38
N LYS A 25 7.81 4.17 -1.15
CA LYS A 25 6.50 4.77 -1.46
C LYS A 25 5.51 4.48 -0.34
N ASP A 26 4.49 5.30 -0.19
CA ASP A 26 3.34 5.05 0.68
C ASP A 26 2.05 4.71 -0.11
N THR A 27 2.10 4.89 -1.42
CA THR A 27 0.96 4.78 -2.33
C THR A 27 1.37 4.14 -3.65
N ILE A 28 0.56 3.21 -4.13
CA ILE A 28 0.77 2.51 -5.39
C ILE A 28 -0.53 2.37 -6.21
N THR A 29 -0.40 2.43 -7.53
CA THR A 29 -1.48 2.12 -8.47
C THR A 29 -1.60 0.61 -8.62
N ILE A 30 -2.81 0.09 -8.45
CA ILE A 30 -3.13 -1.32 -8.65
C ILE A 30 -4.08 -1.41 -9.84
N ASP A 31 -3.66 -2.12 -10.88
CA ASP A 31 -4.52 -2.38 -12.04
C ASP A 31 -5.45 -3.56 -11.79
N CYS A 32 -6.57 -3.60 -12.52
CA CYS A 32 -7.47 -4.74 -12.49
C CYS A 32 -6.74 -6.04 -12.83
N HIS A 33 -6.94 -7.08 -12.00
CA HIS A 33 -6.37 -8.41 -12.16
C HIS A 33 -4.84 -8.48 -12.18
N ARG A 34 -4.13 -7.45 -11.72
CA ARG A 34 -2.68 -7.46 -11.58
C ARG A 34 -2.29 -7.24 -10.11
N PRO A 35 -2.00 -8.31 -9.35
CA PRO A 35 -1.57 -8.16 -7.98
C PRO A 35 -0.23 -7.42 -7.89
N ARG A 36 0.04 -6.87 -6.70
CA ARG A 36 1.30 -6.22 -6.34
C ARG A 36 1.81 -6.87 -5.07
N GLU A 37 3.10 -7.19 -5.05
CA GLU A 37 3.77 -7.66 -3.83
C GLU A 37 4.64 -6.55 -3.28
N LEU A 38 4.44 -6.25 -2.00
CA LEU A 38 5.08 -5.15 -1.30
C LEU A 38 5.88 -5.71 -0.12
N ILE A 39 7.06 -5.13 0.14
CA ILE A 39 7.79 -5.33 1.39
C ILE A 39 7.64 -4.08 2.26
N VAL A 40 7.13 -4.28 3.48
CA VAL A 40 6.71 -3.19 4.38
C VAL A 40 7.36 -3.37 5.76
N PRO A 41 8.29 -2.49 6.17
CA PRO A 41 8.86 -2.50 7.51
C PRO A 41 7.96 -1.76 8.52
N PHE A 42 7.27 -2.50 9.38
CA PHE A 42 6.50 -1.93 10.50
C PHE A 42 7.42 -1.62 11.70
N ARG A 43 8.31 -0.64 11.58
CA ARG A 43 9.26 -0.25 12.65
C ARG A 43 8.78 1.02 13.37
N GLY A 44 8.67 0.94 14.70
CA GLY A 44 8.32 2.09 15.53
C GLY A 44 6.86 2.55 15.41
N LEU A 45 5.99 1.70 14.86
CA LEU A 45 4.55 1.92 14.81
C LEU A 45 3.87 1.29 16.01
N ASN A 46 2.94 2.01 16.62
CA ASN A 46 2.10 1.48 17.68
C ASN A 46 0.69 2.05 17.54
N GLY A 47 -0.30 1.15 17.59
CA GLY A 47 -1.71 1.51 17.53
C GLY A 47 -2.36 1.16 16.19
N ARG A 48 -3.54 1.75 15.96
CA ARG A 48 -4.41 1.42 14.83
C ARG A 48 -4.24 2.40 13.68
N TYR A 49 -4.00 1.86 12.51
CA TYR A 49 -3.78 2.57 11.25
C TYR A 49 -4.76 2.08 10.19
N VAL A 50 -4.81 2.75 9.05
CA VAL A 50 -5.65 2.36 7.91
C VAL A 50 -4.84 2.11 6.66
N PHE A 51 -5.39 1.30 5.77
CA PHE A 51 -5.00 1.24 4.38
C PHE A 51 -6.26 1.23 3.52
N HIS A 52 -6.21 1.90 2.37
CA HIS A 52 -7.39 2.11 1.56
C HIS A 52 -7.06 2.39 0.10
N CYS A 53 -8.09 2.28 -0.74
CA CYS A 53 -8.04 2.87 -2.06
C CYS A 53 -7.98 4.39 -1.92
N HIS A 54 -7.06 5.04 -2.64
CA HIS A 54 -6.90 6.50 -2.58
C HIS A 54 -7.71 7.21 -3.67
N ASN A 55 -8.66 6.49 -4.28
CA ASN A 55 -9.81 7.10 -4.95
C ASN A 55 -10.85 7.37 -3.86
N LEU A 56 -11.18 8.64 -3.66
CA LEU A 56 -11.97 9.09 -2.51
C LEU A 56 -13.38 8.50 -2.53
N GLU A 57 -13.97 8.36 -3.71
CA GLU A 57 -15.29 7.75 -3.85
C GLU A 57 -15.26 6.28 -3.41
N HIS A 58 -14.20 5.54 -3.76
CA HIS A 58 -14.05 4.15 -3.33
C HIS A 58 -13.78 4.05 -1.82
N GLU A 59 -12.97 4.96 -1.27
CA GLU A 59 -12.71 5.06 0.18
C GLU A 59 -14.00 5.30 0.96
N ASP A 60 -14.76 6.32 0.59
CA ASP A 60 -16.02 6.72 1.24
C ASP A 60 -17.10 5.63 1.12
N MET A 61 -17.07 4.84 0.04
CA MET A 61 -17.95 3.69 -0.15
C MET A 61 -17.46 2.40 0.54
N GLY A 62 -16.40 2.48 1.36
CA GLY A 62 -15.98 1.39 2.25
C GLY A 62 -14.78 0.57 1.76
N MET A 63 -14.06 1.00 0.72
CA MET A 63 -12.79 0.37 0.29
C MET A 63 -11.62 0.82 1.18
N ILE A 64 -11.82 0.68 2.49
CA ILE A 64 -10.91 1.05 3.58
C ILE A 64 -10.90 -0.07 4.62
N ALA A 65 -9.72 -0.35 5.18
CA ALA A 65 -9.55 -1.31 6.25
C ALA A 65 -8.54 -0.82 7.28
N THR A 66 -8.65 -1.33 8.50
CA THR A 66 -7.75 -1.02 9.60
C THR A 66 -6.74 -2.15 9.83
N PHE A 67 -5.54 -1.81 10.26
CA PHE A 67 -4.59 -2.75 10.85
C PHE A 67 -4.07 -2.21 12.19
N GLU A 68 -3.64 -3.11 13.06
CA GLU A 68 -3.02 -2.77 14.34
C GLU A 68 -1.54 -3.14 14.29
N ALA A 69 -0.67 -2.17 14.56
CA ALA A 69 0.76 -2.37 14.73
C ALA A 69 1.07 -2.47 16.23
N ILE A 70 1.74 -3.57 16.60
CA ILE A 70 2.13 -3.89 17.98
C ILE A 70 3.65 -3.88 18.15
#